data_AF-A0A4Q6BEW7-F1
#
_entry.id   AF-A0A4Q6BEW7-F1
#
_cell.length_a   1.000
_cell.length_b   1.000
_cell.length_c   1.000
_cell.angle_alpha   90.00
_cell.angle_beta   90.00
_cell.angle_gamma   90.00
#
_symmetry.space_group_name_H-M   'P 1'
#
loop_
_entity.id
_entity.type
_entity.pdbx_description
1 polymer ?
#
loop_
_entity_poly.entity_id
_entity_poly.type
_entity_poly.pdbx_seq_one_letter_code
_entity_poly.pdbx_strand_id
1 'polypeptide(L)'
;MPVSPLPAPRNDAHTRWTQLVRVARFDAAFVIRSPAFFVLLGLGVLNVLSALLHRGDRYGSPSWPVTRLMVEGLQGAFVLVPVLIAIYYGGELVWRDRDRRLHEIVDATAAPDWVHLLPKILAIALVLGACCIAGVLTGIGVQVARGYFHFDLAAYLLWFVLPTLVTCVQLAVLSVFLQVLVPQKYVGWALMLVYLVASMALSSAGYEHLLYSYASTPKVPLSDMNRAGRFWVAEAWLMVYWSAGATLLVLVAYLLWRRGSLVAWRPRLRQAARRLRGGARVALGLALAVFVTSGGWIFYNTNVLNRYRPAQARERRQADAEKALLAYETVPQPRIVAVVLDVAIYPKETRVVTHGSYRVENRTAAPIDVLHVGWHERLRLDTLEVPGGHLEQ
;
A
#
# COMPACT_ATOMS: atom_id res chain seq x y z
N MET A 1 45.83 -38.23 -19.92
CA MET A 1 46.07 -37.57 -18.63
C MET A 1 44.92 -37.92 -17.69
N PRO A 2 45.14 -38.40 -16.46
CA PRO A 2 44.06 -38.63 -15.52
C PRO A 2 43.46 -37.28 -15.13
N VAL A 3 42.15 -37.13 -15.34
CA VAL A 3 41.42 -35.89 -15.04
C VAL A 3 41.37 -35.76 -13.51
N SER A 4 41.95 -34.69 -12.97
CA SER A 4 41.90 -34.43 -11.52
C SER A 4 40.44 -34.48 -11.03
N PRO A 5 40.16 -35.11 -9.88
CA PRO A 5 38.81 -35.21 -9.37
C PRO A 5 38.22 -33.81 -9.18
N LEU A 6 37.00 -33.61 -9.69
CA LEU A 6 36.30 -32.34 -9.51
C LEU A 6 36.14 -32.06 -8.00
N PRO A 7 36.28 -30.79 -7.57
CA PRO A 7 36.09 -30.43 -6.17
C PRO A 7 34.72 -30.90 -5.66
N ALA A 8 34.68 -31.51 -4.48
CA ALA A 8 33.42 -31.94 -3.89
C ALA A 8 32.47 -30.73 -3.68
N PRO A 9 31.17 -30.87 -3.98
CA PRO A 9 30.20 -29.79 -3.84
C PRO A 9 30.09 -29.35 -2.37
N ARG A 10 30.37 -28.07 -2.10
CA ARG A 10 30.23 -27.47 -0.77
C ARG A 10 28.79 -26.98 -0.57
N ASN A 11 28.11 -27.48 0.46
CA ASN A 11 26.69 -27.21 0.74
C ASN A 11 26.47 -26.34 1.99
N ASP A 12 27.49 -25.60 2.40
CA ASP A 12 27.50 -24.71 3.56
C ASP A 12 26.58 -23.49 3.39
N ALA A 13 26.22 -22.85 4.51
CA ALA A 13 25.32 -21.70 4.52
C ALA A 13 25.86 -20.52 3.69
N HIS A 14 27.18 -20.33 3.67
CA HIS A 14 27.81 -19.28 2.89
C HIS A 14 27.70 -19.54 1.38
N THR A 15 27.95 -20.77 0.92
CA THR A 15 27.70 -21.15 -0.49
C THR A 15 26.23 -20.93 -0.89
N ARG A 16 25.28 -21.29 -0.03
CA ARG A 16 23.84 -21.06 -0.27
C ARG A 16 23.48 -19.57 -0.38
N TRP A 17 24.03 -18.75 0.51
CA TRP A 17 23.81 -17.31 0.49
C TRP A 17 24.38 -16.66 -0.78
N THR A 18 25.61 -17.02 -1.14
CA THR A 18 26.26 -16.51 -2.37
C THR A 18 25.51 -16.93 -3.63
N GLN A 19 24.98 -18.16 -3.70
CA GLN A 19 24.11 -18.59 -4.79
C GLN A 19 22.85 -17.73 -4.87
N LEU A 20 22.14 -17.52 -3.76
CA LEU A 20 20.95 -16.68 -3.71
C LEU A 20 21.22 -15.27 -4.23
N VAL A 21 22.27 -14.62 -3.73
CA VAL A 21 22.61 -13.24 -4.11
C VAL A 21 23.02 -13.16 -5.59
N ARG A 22 23.80 -14.12 -6.09
CA ARG A 22 24.24 -14.13 -7.49
C ARG A 22 23.07 -14.36 -8.45
N VAL A 23 22.17 -15.30 -8.16
CA VAL A 23 20.98 -15.55 -8.98
C VAL A 23 20.03 -14.36 -8.93
N ALA A 24 19.83 -13.75 -7.76
CA ALA A 24 18.96 -12.58 -7.63
C ALA A 24 19.51 -11.38 -8.41
N ARG A 25 20.84 -11.15 -8.35
CA ARG A 25 21.50 -10.11 -9.15
C ARG A 25 21.40 -10.39 -10.64
N PHE A 26 21.57 -11.64 -11.06
CA PHE A 26 21.43 -12.04 -12.47
C PHE A 26 20.00 -11.82 -12.98
N ASP A 27 19.00 -12.21 -12.20
CA ASP A 27 17.59 -12.02 -12.54
C ASP A 27 17.21 -10.53 -12.53
N ALA A 28 17.71 -9.73 -11.57
CA ALA A 28 17.49 -8.28 -11.56
C ALA A 28 18.15 -7.59 -12.75
N ALA A 29 19.37 -8.00 -13.10
CA ALA A 29 20.09 -7.53 -14.28
C ALA A 29 19.35 -7.84 -15.59
N PHE A 30 18.66 -8.97 -15.67
CA PHE A 30 17.80 -9.32 -16.80
C PHE A 30 16.60 -8.36 -16.92
N VAL A 31 15.97 -8.00 -15.81
CA VAL A 31 14.85 -7.04 -15.80
C VAL A 31 15.33 -5.64 -16.19
N ILE A 32 16.39 -5.13 -15.55
CA ILE A 32 16.88 -3.77 -15.77
C ILE A 32 17.36 -3.57 -17.22
N ARG A 33 17.92 -4.60 -17.85
CA ARG A 33 18.35 -4.54 -19.26
C ARG A 33 17.21 -4.73 -20.27
N SER A 34 16.01 -5.04 -19.82
CA SER A 34 14.86 -5.24 -20.70
C SER A 34 14.35 -3.89 -21.24
N PRO A 35 14.09 -3.75 -22.55
CA PRO A 35 13.51 -2.52 -23.10
C PRO A 35 12.17 -2.13 -22.45
N ALA A 36 11.35 -3.12 -22.12
CA ALA A 36 10.05 -2.89 -21.47
C ALA A 36 10.18 -2.20 -20.10
N PHE A 37 11.26 -2.46 -19.37
CA PHE A 37 11.52 -1.81 -18.08
C PHE A 37 11.69 -0.30 -18.25
N PHE A 38 12.49 0.14 -19.22
CA PHE A 38 12.69 1.56 -19.49
C PHE A 38 11.44 2.26 -20.00
N VAL A 39 10.63 1.58 -20.82
CA VAL A 39 9.35 2.11 -21.30
C VAL A 39 8.38 2.31 -20.13
N LEU A 40 8.22 1.30 -19.27
CA LEU A 40 7.34 1.38 -18.10
C LEU A 40 7.83 2.44 -17.11
N LEU A 41 9.13 2.45 -16.81
CA LEU A 41 9.73 3.44 -15.91
C LEU A 41 9.57 4.86 -16.47
N GLY A 42 9.83 5.06 -17.76
CA GLY A 42 9.64 6.33 -18.45
C GLY A 42 8.20 6.81 -18.37
N LEU A 43 7.22 5.93 -18.61
CA LEU A 43 5.80 6.25 -18.46
C LEU A 43 5.45 6.66 -17.03
N GLY A 44 6.02 5.99 -16.02
CA GLY A 44 5.82 6.35 -14.61
C GLY A 44 6.43 7.69 -14.24
N VAL A 45 7.65 7.95 -14.71
CA VAL A 45 8.34 9.23 -14.53
C VAL A 45 7.57 10.36 -15.20
N LEU A 46 7.10 10.17 -16.44
CA LEU A 46 6.29 11.17 -17.15
C LEU A 46 4.95 11.42 -16.45
N ASN A 47 4.29 10.37 -15.95
CA ASN A 47 3.03 10.50 -15.25
C ASN A 47 3.19 11.29 -13.94
N VAL A 48 4.20 10.97 -13.12
CA VAL A 48 4.45 11.71 -11.88
C VAL A 48 4.95 13.12 -12.16
N LEU A 49 5.81 13.32 -13.18
CA LEU A 49 6.25 14.66 -13.57
C LEU A 49 5.05 15.52 -13.96
N SER A 50 4.14 15.00 -14.80
CA SER A 50 2.90 15.68 -15.15
C SER A 50 2.06 16.02 -13.91
N ALA A 51 1.86 15.05 -13.00
CA ALA A 51 1.10 15.25 -11.79
C ALA A 51 1.72 16.29 -10.83
N LEU A 52 3.04 16.34 -10.74
CA LEU A 52 3.75 17.30 -9.88
C LEU A 52 3.78 18.71 -10.49
N LEU A 53 3.91 18.82 -11.82
CA LEU A 53 3.89 20.11 -12.52
C LEU A 53 2.51 20.78 -12.44
N HIS A 54 1.42 20.02 -12.60
CA HIS A 54 0.05 20.54 -12.52
C HIS A 54 -0.49 20.62 -11.09
N ARG A 55 0.27 20.16 -10.08
CA ARG A 55 0.02 20.47 -8.68
C ARG A 55 0.46 21.90 -8.40
N GLY A 56 -0.42 22.83 -8.73
CA GLY A 56 -0.38 24.24 -8.38
C GLY A 56 -1.74 24.67 -7.87
N ASP A 57 -1.72 25.47 -6.81
CA ASP A 57 -2.81 26.24 -6.21
C ASP A 57 -3.96 25.45 -5.56
N ARG A 58 -3.81 25.13 -4.27
CA ARG A 58 -4.98 24.86 -3.42
C ARG A 58 -5.59 26.21 -3.02
N TYR A 59 -6.87 26.39 -3.31
CA TYR A 59 -7.63 27.60 -2.95
C TYR A 59 -7.05 28.91 -3.53
N GLY A 60 -6.47 28.86 -4.73
CA GLY A 60 -5.93 30.05 -5.41
C GLY A 60 -4.66 30.64 -4.78
N SER A 61 -4.02 29.90 -3.85
CA SER A 61 -2.78 30.33 -3.21
C SER A 61 -1.60 29.45 -3.65
N PRO A 62 -0.45 30.05 -4.04
CA PRO A 62 0.75 29.32 -4.40
C PRO A 62 1.23 28.40 -3.26
N SER A 63 1.18 27.08 -3.49
CA SER A 63 1.69 26.11 -2.53
C SER A 63 3.17 25.82 -2.76
N TRP A 64 3.99 25.98 -1.72
CA TRP A 64 5.40 25.59 -1.74
C TRP A 64 5.56 24.09 -1.98
N PRO A 65 6.54 23.64 -2.80
CA PRO A 65 6.73 22.22 -3.14
C PRO A 65 7.43 21.46 -1.99
N VAL A 66 6.83 21.48 -0.80
CA VAL A 66 7.32 20.75 0.37
C VAL A 66 7.30 19.24 0.13
N THR A 67 8.21 18.50 0.78
CA THR A 67 8.37 17.04 0.56
C THR A 67 7.07 16.27 0.74
N ARG A 68 6.20 16.68 1.66
CA ARG A 68 4.87 16.09 1.84
C ARG A 68 4.04 16.10 0.56
N LEU A 69 3.96 17.24 -0.14
CA LEU A 69 3.19 17.36 -1.38
C LEU A 69 3.82 16.56 -2.52
N MET A 70 5.15 16.41 -2.52
CA MET A 70 5.85 15.55 -3.48
C MET A 70 5.52 14.07 -3.24
N VAL A 71 5.57 13.63 -1.98
CA VAL A 71 5.21 12.26 -1.56
C VAL A 71 3.75 11.94 -1.87
N GLU A 72 2.80 12.83 -1.52
CA GLU A 72 1.39 12.68 -1.90
C GLU A 72 1.23 12.55 -3.43
N GLY A 73 2.17 13.10 -4.21
CA GLY A 73 2.17 13.10 -5.68
C GLY A 73 2.63 11.79 -6.24
N LEU A 74 3.75 11.33 -5.71
CA LEU A 74 4.30 10.02 -5.96
C LEU A 74 3.30 8.91 -5.61
N GLN A 75 2.67 8.98 -4.44
CA GLN A 75 1.64 8.02 -4.01
C GLN A 75 0.42 8.00 -4.95
N GLY A 76 0.03 9.15 -5.50
CA GLY A 76 -1.13 9.25 -6.39
C GLY A 76 -0.85 8.87 -7.85
N ALA A 77 0.35 9.16 -8.37
CA ALA A 77 0.64 9.07 -9.80
C ALA A 77 1.69 7.99 -10.16
N PHE A 78 2.59 7.63 -9.25
CA PHE A 78 3.69 6.72 -9.57
C PHE A 78 3.37 5.25 -9.30
N VAL A 79 2.52 4.96 -8.29
CA VAL A 79 2.29 3.60 -7.75
C VAL A 79 1.83 2.57 -8.81
N LEU A 80 1.09 3.00 -9.83
CA LEU A 80 0.63 2.11 -10.91
C LEU A 80 1.79 1.41 -11.62
N VAL A 81 2.90 2.11 -11.86
CA VAL A 81 4.01 1.58 -12.66
C VAL A 81 4.78 0.47 -11.94
N PRO A 82 5.24 0.63 -10.69
CA PRO A 82 5.78 -0.47 -9.90
C PRO A 82 4.84 -1.68 -9.81
N VAL A 83 3.52 -1.46 -9.72
CA VAL A 83 2.53 -2.58 -9.73
C VAL A 83 2.54 -3.32 -11.07
N LEU A 84 2.54 -2.62 -12.19
CA LEU A 84 2.63 -3.24 -13.52
C LEU A 84 3.95 -4.00 -13.70
N ILE A 85 5.08 -3.42 -13.25
CA ILE A 85 6.40 -4.07 -13.27
C ILE A 85 6.39 -5.35 -12.42
N ALA A 86 5.81 -5.30 -11.22
CA ALA A 86 5.67 -6.47 -10.34
C ALA A 86 4.88 -7.60 -11.00
N ILE A 87 3.77 -7.27 -11.68
CA ILE A 87 2.92 -8.24 -12.37
C ILE A 87 3.63 -8.83 -13.59
N TYR A 88 4.13 -7.97 -14.49
CA TYR A 88 4.75 -8.36 -15.75
C TYR A 88 6.00 -9.20 -15.50
N TYR A 89 6.96 -8.68 -14.72
CA TYR A 89 8.22 -9.38 -14.44
C TYR A 89 8.06 -10.55 -13.48
N GLY A 90 7.02 -10.58 -12.64
CA GLY A 90 6.62 -11.77 -11.90
C GLY A 90 6.37 -12.96 -12.83
N GLY A 91 5.69 -12.73 -13.96
CA GLY A 91 5.49 -13.74 -15.00
C GLY A 91 6.76 -14.06 -15.79
N GLU A 92 7.43 -13.04 -16.33
CA GLU A 92 8.63 -13.23 -17.16
C GLU A 92 9.72 -14.00 -16.42
N LEU A 93 9.99 -13.69 -15.15
CA LEU A 93 11.05 -14.38 -14.40
C LEU A 93 10.70 -15.84 -14.10
N VAL A 94 9.44 -16.15 -13.79
CA VAL A 94 8.99 -17.52 -13.49
C VAL A 94 9.08 -18.41 -14.73
N TRP A 95 8.80 -17.85 -15.91
CA TRP A 95 8.76 -18.59 -17.17
C TRP A 95 10.06 -18.54 -17.97
N ARG A 96 10.96 -17.59 -17.71
CA ARG A 96 12.21 -17.37 -18.46
C ARG A 96 12.98 -18.66 -18.78
N ASP A 97 13.19 -19.49 -17.77
CA ASP A 97 14.02 -20.69 -17.89
C ASP A 97 13.32 -21.76 -18.75
N ARG A 98 11.98 -21.77 -18.78
CA ARG A 98 11.17 -22.64 -19.66
C ARG A 98 11.09 -22.11 -21.09
N ASP A 99 10.86 -20.81 -21.24
CA ASP A 99 10.78 -20.15 -22.56
C ASP A 99 12.10 -20.31 -23.33
N ARG A 100 13.23 -20.35 -22.62
CA ARG A 100 14.57 -20.61 -23.19
C ARG A 100 14.98 -22.09 -23.26
N ARG A 101 14.09 -23.01 -22.88
CA ARG A 101 14.35 -24.47 -22.81
C ARG A 101 15.55 -24.86 -21.93
N LEU A 102 15.89 -24.03 -20.95
CA LEU A 102 17.00 -24.27 -20.00
C LEU A 102 16.55 -24.94 -18.70
N HIS A 103 15.23 -25.03 -18.47
CA HIS A 103 14.68 -25.54 -17.22
C HIS A 103 15.15 -26.96 -16.86
N GLU A 104 15.41 -27.85 -17.83
CA GLU A 104 15.95 -29.19 -17.55
C GLU A 104 17.37 -29.14 -16.99
N ILE A 105 18.23 -28.28 -17.55
CA ILE A 105 19.61 -28.07 -17.08
C ILE A 105 19.60 -27.47 -15.67
N VAL A 106 18.73 -26.49 -15.44
CA VAL A 106 18.59 -25.82 -14.15
C VAL A 106 18.03 -26.79 -13.09
N ASP A 107 17.02 -27.59 -13.43
CA ASP A 107 16.40 -28.56 -12.51
C ASP A 107 17.34 -29.73 -12.15
N ALA A 108 18.26 -30.09 -13.06
CA ALA A 108 19.28 -31.11 -12.84
C ALA A 108 20.41 -30.66 -11.90
N THR A 109 20.49 -29.36 -11.56
CA THR A 109 21.47 -28.88 -10.59
C THR A 109 21.17 -29.39 -9.17
N ALA A 110 22.22 -29.60 -8.38
CA ALA A 110 22.12 -29.97 -6.97
C ALA A 110 21.58 -28.83 -6.06
N ALA A 111 21.15 -27.71 -6.65
CA ALA A 111 20.60 -26.58 -5.91
C ALA A 111 19.27 -26.99 -5.23
N PRO A 112 19.05 -26.50 -3.99
CA PRO A 112 17.78 -26.71 -3.31
C PRO A 112 16.67 -25.86 -3.93
N ASP A 113 15.42 -26.36 -3.88
CA ASP A 113 14.26 -25.79 -4.58
C ASP A 113 14.03 -24.29 -4.31
N TRP A 114 14.37 -23.80 -3.10
CA TRP A 114 14.18 -22.40 -2.71
C TRP A 114 15.09 -21.43 -3.47
N VAL A 115 16.23 -21.89 -4.00
CA VAL A 115 17.16 -21.10 -4.83
C VAL A 115 16.55 -20.77 -6.20
N HIS A 116 15.49 -21.46 -6.62
CA HIS A 116 14.82 -21.15 -7.89
C HIS A 116 13.65 -20.16 -7.74
N LEU A 117 13.11 -19.98 -6.52
CA LEU A 117 11.96 -19.11 -6.25
C LEU A 117 12.37 -17.80 -5.56
N LEU A 118 13.08 -17.88 -4.44
CA LEU A 118 13.42 -16.70 -3.62
C LEU A 118 14.24 -15.66 -4.39
N PRO A 119 15.26 -16.03 -5.19
CA PRO A 119 15.99 -15.06 -5.99
C PRO A 119 15.13 -14.29 -6.99
N LYS A 120 14.09 -14.90 -7.56
CA LYS A 120 13.18 -14.22 -8.49
C LYS A 120 12.37 -13.13 -7.78
N ILE A 121 11.86 -13.44 -6.59
CA ILE A 121 11.14 -12.46 -5.76
C ILE A 121 12.07 -11.34 -5.31
N LEU A 122 13.28 -11.68 -4.85
CA LEU A 122 14.29 -10.70 -4.43
C LEU A 122 14.74 -9.82 -5.60
N ALA A 123 14.90 -10.39 -6.80
CA ALA A 123 15.22 -9.64 -8.00
C ALA A 123 14.14 -8.61 -8.34
N ILE A 124 12.87 -9.01 -8.29
CA ILE A 124 11.74 -8.09 -8.50
C ILE A 124 11.74 -7.01 -7.41
N ALA A 125 11.96 -7.37 -6.14
CA ALA A 125 12.04 -6.40 -5.05
C ALA A 125 13.14 -5.35 -5.26
N LEU A 126 14.33 -5.77 -5.70
CA LEU A 126 15.43 -4.85 -6.00
C LEU A 126 15.07 -3.90 -7.17
N VAL A 127 14.44 -4.43 -8.22
CA VAL A 127 13.98 -3.62 -9.36
C VAL A 127 12.93 -2.61 -8.93
N LEU A 128 11.93 -3.03 -8.15
CA LEU A 128 10.89 -2.15 -7.62
C LEU A 128 11.49 -1.06 -6.71
N GLY A 129 12.51 -1.39 -5.92
CA GLY A 129 13.27 -0.43 -5.13
C GLY A 129 13.95 0.62 -6.00
N ALA A 130 14.60 0.19 -7.09
CA ALA A 130 15.16 1.10 -8.09
C ALA A 130 14.10 2.01 -8.74
N CYS A 131 12.91 1.49 -9.06
CA CYS A 131 11.79 2.30 -9.55
C CYS A 131 11.36 3.36 -8.51
N CYS A 132 11.23 2.97 -7.24
CA CYS A 132 10.86 3.92 -6.18
C CYS A 132 11.90 5.04 -6.04
N ILE A 133 13.20 4.70 -6.11
CA ILE A 133 14.29 5.69 -6.10
C ILE A 133 14.17 6.63 -7.31
N ALA A 134 13.91 6.13 -8.51
CA ALA A 134 13.69 6.98 -9.68
C ALA A 134 12.49 7.93 -9.51
N GLY A 135 11.41 7.47 -8.87
CA GLY A 135 10.30 8.32 -8.47
C GLY A 135 10.73 9.44 -7.52
N VAL A 136 11.47 9.11 -6.46
CA VAL A 136 12.03 10.11 -5.51
C VAL A 136 12.93 11.13 -6.23
N LEU A 137 13.82 10.68 -7.11
CA LEU A 137 14.68 11.56 -7.90
C LEU A 137 13.87 12.51 -8.80
N THR A 138 12.75 12.04 -9.36
CA THR A 138 11.85 12.88 -10.14
C THR A 138 11.20 13.94 -9.25
N GLY A 139 10.75 13.57 -8.03
CA GLY A 139 10.21 14.51 -7.05
C GLY A 139 11.22 15.58 -6.62
N ILE A 140 12.44 15.17 -6.29
CA ILE A 140 13.54 16.08 -5.96
C ILE A 140 13.87 16.99 -7.15
N GLY A 141 13.90 16.45 -8.38
CA GLY A 141 14.11 17.23 -9.60
C GLY A 141 13.09 18.36 -9.78
N VAL A 142 11.81 18.09 -9.49
CA VAL A 142 10.75 19.11 -9.53
C VAL A 142 10.94 20.14 -8.42
N GLN A 143 11.32 19.73 -7.20
CA GLN A 143 11.60 20.66 -6.10
C GLN A 143 12.75 21.61 -6.46
N VAL A 144 13.84 21.09 -7.01
CA VAL A 144 14.98 21.88 -7.51
C VAL A 144 14.53 22.84 -8.62
N ALA A 145 13.77 22.37 -9.60
CA ALA A 145 13.28 23.20 -10.70
C ALA A 145 12.36 24.35 -10.22
N ARG A 146 11.69 24.18 -9.07
CA ARG A 146 10.87 25.20 -8.40
C ARG A 146 11.64 26.01 -7.35
N GLY A 147 12.96 25.88 -7.26
CA GLY A 147 13.81 26.64 -6.34
C GLY A 147 13.74 26.22 -4.87
N TYR A 148 13.22 25.03 -4.57
CA TYR A 148 13.09 24.52 -3.20
C TYR A 148 14.15 23.46 -2.91
N PHE A 149 15.05 23.75 -1.95
CA PHE A 149 16.21 22.90 -1.63
C PHE A 149 16.14 22.20 -0.26
N HIS A 150 15.02 22.31 0.46
CA HIS A 150 14.85 21.68 1.77
C HIS A 150 14.33 20.25 1.63
N PHE A 151 15.20 19.32 1.27
CA PHE A 151 14.83 17.92 1.06
C PHE A 151 14.81 17.13 2.37
N ASP A 152 13.64 16.68 2.80
CA ASP A 152 13.52 15.65 3.84
C ASP A 152 13.65 14.26 3.22
N LEU A 153 14.88 13.73 3.14
CA LEU A 153 15.15 12.39 2.59
C LEU A 153 14.54 11.27 3.45
N ALA A 154 14.44 11.48 4.77
CA ALA A 154 13.82 10.52 5.67
C ALA A 154 12.32 10.41 5.39
N ALA A 155 11.65 11.52 5.12
CA ALA A 155 10.26 11.54 4.68
C ALA A 155 10.05 10.78 3.35
N TYR A 156 10.91 10.98 2.35
CA TYR A 156 10.83 10.19 1.10
C TYR A 156 10.99 8.69 1.36
N LEU A 157 11.95 8.30 2.21
CA LEU A 157 12.19 6.90 2.53
C LEU A 157 11.01 6.27 3.29
N LEU A 158 10.56 6.93 4.37
CA LEU A 158 9.57 6.40 5.31
C LEU A 158 8.13 6.53 4.82
N TRP A 159 7.78 7.59 4.09
CA TRP A 159 6.40 7.84 3.66
C TRP A 159 6.12 7.35 2.23
N PHE A 160 7.15 7.17 1.41
CA PHE A 160 6.97 6.71 0.03
C PHE A 160 7.69 5.39 -0.25
N VAL A 161 9.03 5.35 -0.17
CA VAL A 161 9.81 4.20 -0.66
C VAL A 161 9.47 2.92 0.12
N LEU A 162 9.53 2.93 1.45
CA LEU A 162 9.27 1.74 2.26
C LEU A 162 7.82 1.24 2.11
N PRO A 163 6.78 2.08 2.30
CA PRO A 163 5.40 1.65 2.10
C PRO A 163 5.10 1.10 0.72
N THR A 164 5.56 1.80 -0.32
CA THR A 164 5.31 1.43 -1.71
C THR A 164 6.04 0.14 -2.05
N LEU A 165 7.31 0.01 -1.63
CA LEU A 165 8.11 -1.18 -1.89
C LEU A 165 7.49 -2.42 -1.24
N VAL A 166 7.07 -2.34 0.02
CA VAL A 166 6.43 -3.46 0.73
C VAL A 166 5.17 -3.90 -0.01
N THR A 167 4.30 -2.96 -0.36
CA THR A 167 3.05 -3.22 -1.10
C THR A 167 3.32 -3.84 -2.47
N CYS A 168 4.25 -3.29 -3.24
CA CYS A 168 4.58 -3.81 -4.57
C CYS A 168 5.26 -5.18 -4.50
N VAL A 169 6.07 -5.45 -3.48
CA VAL A 169 6.64 -6.79 -3.25
C VAL A 169 5.55 -7.79 -2.88
N GLN A 170 4.58 -7.42 -2.05
CA GLN A 170 3.42 -8.28 -1.77
C GLN A 170 2.66 -8.61 -3.07
N LEU A 171 2.42 -7.64 -3.95
CA LEU A 171 1.80 -7.88 -5.25
C LEU A 171 2.68 -8.71 -6.20
N ALA A 172 4.00 -8.53 -6.18
CA ALA A 172 4.94 -9.38 -6.92
C ALA A 172 4.87 -10.84 -6.44
N VAL A 173 4.82 -11.06 -5.13
CA VAL A 173 4.65 -12.40 -4.53
C VAL A 173 3.33 -13.03 -4.99
N LEU A 174 2.23 -12.27 -4.98
CA LEU A 174 0.94 -12.75 -5.48
C LEU A 174 1.03 -13.13 -6.97
N SER A 175 1.63 -12.27 -7.80
CA SER A 175 1.85 -12.55 -9.23
C SER A 175 2.66 -13.84 -9.43
N VAL A 176 3.79 -13.99 -8.74
CA VAL A 176 4.63 -15.20 -8.80
C VAL A 176 3.84 -16.42 -8.34
N PHE A 177 3.06 -16.33 -7.27
CA PHE A 177 2.22 -17.42 -6.78
C PHE A 177 1.20 -17.89 -7.83
N LEU A 178 0.46 -16.96 -8.46
CA LEU A 178 -0.48 -17.30 -9.52
C LEU A 178 0.21 -17.92 -10.73
N GLN A 179 1.40 -17.43 -11.09
CA GLN A 179 2.21 -17.98 -12.18
C GLN A 179 2.71 -19.41 -11.89
N VAL A 180 2.94 -19.75 -10.62
CA VAL A 180 3.33 -21.11 -10.21
C VAL A 180 2.15 -22.08 -10.28
N LEU A 181 0.95 -21.63 -9.89
CA LEU A 181 -0.27 -22.44 -9.93
C LEU A 181 -0.63 -22.83 -11.37
N VAL A 182 -0.61 -21.86 -12.27
CA VAL A 182 -1.15 -22.02 -13.62
C VAL A 182 -0.13 -22.64 -14.59
N PRO A 183 -0.56 -23.50 -15.53
CA PRO A 183 0.34 -24.14 -16.51
C PRO A 183 0.70 -23.27 -17.72
N GLN A 184 0.27 -22.01 -17.79
CA GLN A 184 0.50 -21.12 -18.92
C GLN A 184 0.76 -19.69 -18.44
N LYS A 185 1.79 -19.05 -19.01
CA LYS A 185 2.23 -17.67 -18.67
C LYS A 185 1.11 -16.64 -18.82
N TYR A 186 0.41 -16.67 -19.95
CA TYR A 186 -0.64 -15.70 -20.29
C TYR A 186 -1.83 -15.79 -19.34
N VAL A 187 -2.21 -17.01 -18.94
CA VAL A 187 -3.29 -17.21 -17.96
C VAL A 187 -2.89 -16.68 -16.59
N GLY A 188 -1.61 -16.77 -16.20
CA GLY A 188 -1.12 -16.13 -14.97
C GLY A 188 -1.27 -14.60 -14.99
N TRP A 189 -0.97 -13.94 -16.12
CA TRP A 189 -1.24 -12.51 -16.27
C TRP A 189 -2.73 -12.18 -16.31
N ALA A 190 -3.54 -13.00 -17.00
CA ALA A 190 -4.99 -12.84 -17.03
C ALA A 190 -5.60 -12.95 -15.63
N LEU A 191 -5.12 -13.86 -14.77
CA LEU A 191 -5.57 -13.95 -13.38
C LEU A 191 -5.18 -12.72 -12.56
N MET A 192 -3.99 -12.15 -12.77
CA MET A 192 -3.62 -10.88 -12.12
C MET A 192 -4.51 -9.73 -12.59
N LEU A 193 -4.88 -9.68 -13.86
CA LEU A 193 -5.83 -8.70 -14.38
C LEU A 193 -7.22 -8.89 -13.75
N VAL A 194 -7.72 -10.13 -13.70
CA VAL A 194 -8.99 -10.46 -13.01
C VAL A 194 -8.94 -10.06 -11.55
N TYR A 195 -7.82 -10.31 -10.85
CA TYR A 195 -7.62 -9.86 -9.47
C TYR A 195 -7.74 -8.34 -9.33
N LEU A 196 -7.08 -7.57 -10.20
CA LEU A 196 -7.17 -6.10 -10.17
C LEU A 196 -8.60 -5.61 -10.40
N VAL A 197 -9.27 -6.12 -11.45
CA VAL A 197 -10.65 -5.75 -11.78
C VAL A 197 -11.61 -6.15 -10.66
N ALA A 198 -11.48 -7.37 -10.13
CA ALA A 198 -12.29 -7.87 -9.02
C ALA A 198 -12.07 -7.02 -7.77
N SER A 199 -10.83 -6.64 -7.44
CA SER A 199 -10.56 -5.79 -6.27
C SER A 199 -11.26 -4.43 -6.36
N MET A 200 -11.32 -3.83 -7.55
CA MET A 200 -12.06 -2.59 -7.79
C MET A 200 -13.57 -2.80 -7.69
N ALA A 201 -14.10 -3.87 -8.29
CA ALA A 201 -15.52 -4.21 -8.28
C ALA A 201 -16.05 -4.59 -6.88
N LEU A 202 -15.26 -5.33 -6.09
CA LEU A 202 -15.61 -5.65 -4.71
C LEU A 202 -15.63 -4.39 -3.85
N SER A 203 -14.64 -3.51 -4.02
CA SER A 203 -14.58 -2.22 -3.33
C SER A 203 -15.84 -1.37 -3.61
N SER A 204 -16.26 -1.25 -4.87
CA SER A 204 -17.48 -0.52 -5.24
C SER A 204 -18.77 -1.18 -4.74
N ALA A 205 -18.80 -2.52 -4.66
CA ALA A 205 -19.92 -3.28 -4.08
C ALA A 205 -20.05 -3.13 -2.54
N GLY A 206 -19.18 -2.35 -1.89
CA GLY A 206 -19.18 -2.14 -0.44
C GLY A 206 -18.28 -3.13 0.32
N TYR A 207 -17.63 -4.04 -0.40
CA TYR A 207 -16.58 -4.88 0.15
C TYR A 207 -15.24 -4.13 0.12
N GLU A 208 -15.07 -3.14 1.00
CA GLU A 208 -13.86 -2.31 1.12
C GLU A 208 -12.96 -2.59 2.35
N HIS A 209 -13.24 -3.60 3.17
CA HIS A 209 -12.47 -3.88 4.38
C HIS A 209 -11.03 -4.32 4.05
N LEU A 210 -10.07 -3.70 4.73
CA LEU A 210 -8.64 -3.90 4.48
C LEU A 210 -8.12 -5.30 4.84
N LEU A 211 -8.90 -6.13 5.54
CA LEU A 211 -8.48 -7.47 6.00
C LEU A 211 -8.58 -8.54 4.91
N TYR A 212 -9.43 -8.34 3.90
CA TYR A 212 -9.51 -9.23 2.73
C TYR A 212 -9.01 -8.58 1.44
N SER A 213 -8.79 -7.27 1.42
CA SER A 213 -8.18 -6.58 0.28
C SER A 213 -6.65 -6.74 0.33
N TYR A 214 -6.13 -7.69 -0.45
CA TYR A 214 -4.71 -8.07 -0.40
C TYR A 214 -3.79 -6.90 -0.76
N ALA A 215 -2.72 -6.73 0.05
CA ALA A 215 -1.77 -5.62 -0.03
C ALA A 215 -2.42 -4.22 0.11
N SER A 216 -3.59 -4.13 0.74
CA SER A 216 -4.25 -2.85 1.01
C SER A 216 -3.84 -2.26 2.36
N THR A 217 -3.53 -0.97 2.37
CA THR A 217 -3.19 -0.18 3.56
C THR A 217 -4.07 1.07 3.66
N PRO A 218 -4.30 1.61 4.86
CA PRO A 218 -5.07 2.83 5.03
C PRO A 218 -4.22 4.01 4.56
N LYS A 219 -4.88 5.05 4.04
CA LYS A 219 -4.19 6.28 3.68
C LYS A 219 -3.70 6.98 4.94
N VAL A 220 -2.39 7.24 5.03
CA VAL A 220 -1.78 8.01 6.11
C VAL A 220 -1.84 9.49 5.73
N PRO A 221 -2.65 10.32 6.42
CA PRO A 221 -2.65 11.75 6.19
C PRO A 221 -1.32 12.33 6.67
N LEU A 222 -0.59 12.95 5.76
CA LEU A 222 0.66 13.62 6.06
C LEU A 222 0.38 15.09 6.40
N SER A 223 1.16 15.65 7.31
CA SER A 223 1.11 17.07 7.69
C SER A 223 2.51 17.59 7.97
N ASP A 224 2.79 18.84 7.66
CA ASP A 224 4.09 19.44 8.01
C ASP A 224 4.18 19.71 9.53
N MET A 225 3.06 19.81 10.23
CA MET A 225 3.01 20.05 11.68
C MET A 225 3.17 18.77 12.52
N ASN A 226 2.56 17.65 12.08
CA ASN A 226 2.57 16.38 12.82
C ASN A 226 3.21 15.21 12.04
N ARG A 227 3.79 15.46 10.87
CA ARG A 227 4.33 14.42 9.97
C ARG A 227 3.25 13.36 9.67
N ALA A 228 3.53 12.09 9.93
CA ALA A 228 2.57 10.99 9.79
C ALA A 228 1.68 10.77 11.05
N GLY A 229 1.93 11.52 12.13
CA GLY A 229 1.22 11.39 13.40
C GLY A 229 1.21 9.96 13.95
N ARG A 230 0.05 9.50 14.42
CA ARG A 230 -0.18 8.10 14.84
C ARG A 230 -0.73 7.21 13.73
N PHE A 231 -1.02 7.77 12.55
CA PHE A 231 -1.72 7.06 11.48
C PHE A 231 -0.86 5.99 10.81
N TRP A 232 0.46 6.17 10.78
CA TRP A 232 1.40 5.16 10.27
C TRP A 232 1.36 3.84 11.05
N VAL A 233 0.92 3.85 12.32
CA VAL A 233 0.84 2.63 13.14
C VAL A 233 -0.18 1.66 12.56
N ALA A 234 -1.32 2.16 12.09
CA ALA A 234 -2.35 1.35 11.44
C ALA A 234 -1.84 0.77 10.10
N GLU A 235 -1.10 1.57 9.34
CA GLU A 235 -0.44 1.13 8.11
C GLU A 235 0.60 0.03 8.37
N ALA A 236 1.47 0.20 9.37
CA ALA A 236 2.50 -0.76 9.72
C ALA A 236 1.92 -2.12 10.15
N TRP A 237 0.85 -2.14 10.95
CA TRP A 237 0.18 -3.40 11.32
C TRP A 237 -0.38 -4.14 10.11
N LEU A 238 -1.02 -3.43 9.18
CA LEU A 238 -1.52 -4.03 7.94
C LEU A 238 -0.40 -4.50 7.02
N MET A 239 0.74 -3.79 6.97
CA MET A 239 1.93 -4.26 6.28
C MET A 239 2.48 -5.55 6.89
N VAL A 240 2.54 -5.66 8.22
CA VAL A 240 2.97 -6.90 8.90
C VAL A 240 2.01 -8.04 8.58
N TYR A 241 0.70 -7.80 8.69
CA TYR A 241 -0.35 -8.76 8.35
C TYR A 241 -0.22 -9.28 6.92
N TRP A 242 -0.17 -8.38 5.92
CA TRP A 242 -0.04 -8.80 4.53
C TRP A 242 1.35 -9.33 4.18
N SER A 243 2.41 -8.95 4.89
CA SER A 243 3.73 -9.56 4.72
C SER A 243 3.78 -11.00 5.25
N ALA A 244 3.06 -11.28 6.34
CA ALA A 244 2.84 -12.65 6.81
C ALA A 244 2.02 -13.45 5.78
N GLY A 245 0.96 -12.85 5.22
CA GLY A 245 0.18 -13.42 4.11
C GLY A 245 1.03 -13.71 2.87
N ALA A 246 1.87 -12.77 2.45
CA ALA A 246 2.81 -12.96 1.35
C ALA A 246 3.81 -14.08 1.65
N THR A 247 4.32 -14.17 2.88
CA THR A 247 5.20 -15.28 3.30
C THR A 247 4.49 -16.63 3.19
N LEU A 248 3.21 -16.72 3.58
CA LEU A 248 2.39 -17.92 3.36
C LEU A 248 2.28 -18.24 1.86
N LEU A 249 2.02 -17.25 1.00
CA LEU A 249 1.97 -17.46 -0.45
C LEU A 249 3.31 -17.96 -1.02
N VAL A 250 4.44 -17.41 -0.57
CA VAL A 250 5.78 -17.89 -0.96
C VAL A 250 5.99 -19.34 -0.53
N LEU A 251 5.59 -19.69 0.69
CA LEU A 251 5.70 -21.07 1.19
C LEU A 251 4.82 -22.03 0.38
N VAL A 252 3.59 -21.65 0.05
CA VAL A 252 2.72 -22.47 -0.81
C VAL A 252 3.28 -22.57 -2.23
N ALA A 253 3.78 -21.48 -2.81
CA ALA A 253 4.45 -21.49 -4.11
C ALA A 253 5.68 -22.41 -4.12
N TYR A 254 6.48 -22.39 -3.04
CA TYR A 254 7.61 -23.29 -2.84
C TYR A 254 7.17 -24.76 -2.80
N LEU A 255 6.11 -25.08 -2.05
CA LEU A 255 5.60 -26.44 -1.96
C LEU A 255 5.08 -26.97 -3.31
N LEU A 256 4.43 -26.10 -4.08
CA LEU A 256 3.86 -26.40 -5.39
C LEU A 256 4.84 -26.21 -6.56
N TRP A 257 6.09 -25.81 -6.29
CA TRP A 257 7.08 -25.54 -7.32
C TRP A 257 7.32 -26.77 -8.20
N ARG A 258 7.24 -26.57 -9.51
CA ARG A 258 7.39 -27.63 -10.52
C ARG A 258 8.87 -27.96 -10.67
N ARG A 259 9.26 -29.19 -10.33
CA ARG A 259 10.59 -29.73 -10.62
C ARG A 259 10.44 -30.90 -11.59
N GLY A 260 11.08 -30.84 -12.75
CA GLY A 260 10.96 -31.82 -13.82
C GLY A 260 9.70 -31.69 -14.70
N SER A 261 9.52 -32.64 -15.63
CA SER A 261 8.51 -32.63 -16.70
C SER A 261 7.08 -33.01 -16.27
N LEU A 262 6.82 -33.21 -14.97
CA LEU A 262 5.50 -33.63 -14.48
C LEU A 262 4.46 -32.49 -14.57
N VAL A 263 3.59 -32.59 -15.57
CA VAL A 263 2.49 -31.65 -15.84
C VAL A 263 1.32 -31.83 -14.86
N ALA A 264 1.11 -33.05 -14.33
CA ALA A 264 -0.08 -33.39 -13.56
C ALA A 264 -0.12 -32.76 -12.15
N TRP A 265 -1.30 -32.29 -11.74
CA TRP A 265 -1.53 -31.62 -10.45
C TRP A 265 -1.53 -32.57 -9.23
N ARG A 266 -2.11 -33.77 -9.34
CA ARG A 266 -2.21 -34.73 -8.20
C ARG A 266 -0.85 -35.17 -7.64
N PRO A 267 0.16 -35.50 -8.45
CA PRO A 267 1.50 -35.81 -7.95
C PRO A 267 2.16 -34.66 -7.18
N ARG A 268 1.85 -33.40 -7.54
CA ARG A 268 2.40 -32.21 -6.85
C ARG A 268 1.90 -32.09 -5.42
N LEU A 269 0.62 -32.36 -5.16
CA LEU A 269 0.08 -32.34 -3.81
C LEU A 269 0.73 -33.41 -2.92
N ARG A 270 0.98 -34.61 -3.46
CA ARG A 270 1.69 -35.68 -2.73
C ARG A 270 3.17 -35.33 -2.47
N GLN A 271 3.83 -34.64 -3.39
CA GLN A 271 5.18 -34.12 -3.19
C GLN A 271 5.22 -32.96 -2.20
N ALA A 272 4.25 -32.06 -2.24
CA ALA A 272 4.10 -30.95 -1.29
C ALA A 272 4.00 -31.45 0.15
N ALA A 273 3.21 -32.50 0.40
CA ALA A 273 3.11 -33.11 1.73
C ALA A 273 4.47 -33.64 2.26
N ARG A 274 5.34 -34.12 1.36
CA ARG A 274 6.70 -34.56 1.72
C ARG A 274 7.63 -33.37 1.96
N ARG A 275 7.51 -32.29 1.17
CA ARG A 275 8.25 -31.03 1.35
C ARG A 275 7.85 -30.26 2.61
N LEU A 276 6.64 -30.48 3.12
CA LEU A 276 6.13 -29.88 4.37
C LEU A 276 6.71 -30.53 5.65
N ARG A 277 7.82 -31.27 5.54
CA ARG A 277 8.52 -31.85 6.70
C ARG A 277 9.72 -30.97 7.07
N GLY A 278 10.02 -30.88 8.36
CA GLY A 278 11.15 -30.09 8.87
C GLY A 278 10.90 -28.58 8.88
N GLY A 279 11.89 -27.79 8.49
CA GLY A 279 11.91 -26.32 8.64
C GLY A 279 10.76 -25.58 7.93
N ALA A 280 10.27 -26.11 6.80
CA ALA A 280 9.13 -25.50 6.09
C ALA A 280 7.83 -25.52 6.92
N ARG A 281 7.63 -26.54 7.77
CA ARG A 281 6.47 -26.62 8.66
C ARG A 281 6.53 -25.57 9.77
N VAL A 282 7.72 -25.38 10.34
CA VAL A 282 7.95 -24.37 11.39
C VAL A 282 7.74 -22.97 10.80
N ALA A 283 8.29 -22.70 9.61
CA ALA A 283 8.09 -21.43 8.92
C ALA A 283 6.60 -21.18 8.61
N LEU A 284 5.86 -22.20 8.16
CA LEU A 284 4.42 -22.09 7.92
C LEU A 284 3.65 -21.80 9.22
N GLY A 285 3.96 -22.51 10.30
CA GLY A 285 3.33 -22.31 11.61
C GLY A 285 3.58 -20.90 12.16
N LEU A 286 4.81 -20.40 12.07
CA LEU A 286 5.16 -19.05 12.50
C LEU A 286 4.47 -17.97 11.64
N ALA A 287 4.51 -18.10 10.32
CA ALA A 287 3.84 -17.16 9.42
C ALA A 287 2.32 -17.12 9.65
N LEU A 288 1.70 -18.28 9.89
CA LEU A 288 0.27 -18.38 10.21
C LEU A 288 -0.04 -17.76 11.57
N ALA A 289 0.79 -17.99 12.59
CA ALA A 289 0.62 -17.39 13.90
C ALA A 289 0.67 -15.85 13.81
N VAL A 290 1.65 -15.29 13.10
CA VAL A 290 1.75 -13.84 12.87
C VAL A 290 0.53 -13.32 12.09
N PHE A 291 0.09 -14.02 11.05
CA PHE A 291 -1.07 -13.64 10.25
C PHE A 291 -2.35 -13.58 11.08
N VAL A 292 -2.63 -14.61 11.88
CA VAL A 292 -3.85 -14.69 12.72
C VAL A 292 -3.81 -13.67 13.86
N THR A 293 -2.68 -13.54 14.56
CA THR A 293 -2.55 -12.59 15.68
C THR A 293 -2.63 -11.14 15.23
N SER A 294 -1.93 -10.76 14.17
CA SER A 294 -2.02 -9.41 13.60
C SER A 294 -3.40 -9.11 13.01
N GLY A 295 -4.01 -10.07 12.30
CA GLY A 295 -5.36 -9.94 11.77
C GLY A 295 -6.42 -9.77 12.86
N GLY A 296 -6.31 -10.55 13.95
CA GLY A 296 -7.17 -10.42 15.12
C GLY A 296 -7.01 -9.07 15.82
N TRP A 297 -5.79 -8.58 15.98
CA TRP A 297 -5.52 -7.25 16.53
C TRP A 297 -6.10 -6.13 15.68
N ILE A 298 -5.93 -6.20 14.35
CA ILE A 298 -6.51 -5.23 13.41
C ILE A 298 -8.03 -5.25 13.53
N PHE A 299 -8.66 -6.44 13.47
CA PHE A 299 -10.12 -6.58 13.58
C PHE A 299 -10.66 -6.01 14.90
N TYR A 300 -10.00 -6.31 16.01
CA TYR A 300 -10.37 -5.73 17.31
C TYR A 300 -10.30 -4.20 17.28
N ASN A 301 -9.26 -3.64 16.66
CA ASN A 301 -9.09 -2.20 16.57
C ASN A 301 -10.11 -1.53 15.63
N THR A 302 -10.37 -2.09 14.44
CA THR A 302 -11.28 -1.47 13.45
C THR A 302 -12.76 -1.74 13.67
N ASN A 303 -13.13 -2.85 14.32
CA ASN A 303 -14.52 -3.32 14.38
C ASN A 303 -15.08 -3.34 15.80
N VAL A 304 -14.24 -3.50 16.82
CA VAL A 304 -14.67 -3.52 18.24
C VAL A 304 -14.41 -2.15 18.90
N LEU A 305 -13.15 -1.68 18.87
CA LEU A 305 -12.80 -0.37 19.45
C LEU A 305 -13.29 0.80 18.59
N ASN A 306 -13.18 0.66 17.28
CA ASN A 306 -13.70 1.63 16.33
C ASN A 306 -14.89 1.04 15.58
N ARG A 307 -15.73 1.93 15.03
CA ARG A 307 -16.90 1.52 14.25
C ARG A 307 -16.57 1.51 12.77
N TYR A 308 -16.25 0.33 12.24
CA TYR A 308 -16.12 0.14 10.79
C TYR A 308 -17.44 0.52 10.09
N ARG A 309 -17.35 1.40 9.11
CA ARG A 309 -18.50 1.97 8.40
C ARG A 309 -18.18 1.97 6.90
N PRO A 310 -18.83 1.13 6.09
CA PRO A 310 -18.56 1.06 4.66
C PRO A 310 -19.01 2.35 3.94
N ALA A 311 -18.46 2.62 2.74
CA ALA A 311 -18.78 3.80 1.92
C ALA A 311 -20.29 4.03 1.76
N GLN A 312 -21.04 3.00 1.37
CA GLN A 312 -22.50 3.11 1.20
C GLN A 312 -23.21 3.52 2.49
N ALA A 313 -22.73 3.09 3.66
CA ALA A 313 -23.30 3.49 4.95
C ALA A 313 -22.88 4.91 5.38
N ARG A 314 -21.80 5.45 4.81
CA ARG A 314 -21.42 6.87 4.94
C ARG A 314 -22.30 7.73 4.04
N GLU A 315 -22.47 7.33 2.78
CA GLU A 315 -23.32 8.00 1.79
C GLU A 315 -24.79 8.02 2.22
N ARG A 316 -25.34 6.90 2.67
CA ARG A 316 -26.73 6.85 3.18
C ARG A 316 -26.94 7.83 4.32
N ARG A 317 -26.01 7.89 5.27
CA ARG A 317 -26.12 8.84 6.39
C ARG A 317 -25.96 10.29 5.97
N GLN A 318 -25.10 10.56 4.99
CA GLN A 318 -25.03 11.90 4.41
C GLN A 318 -26.37 12.27 3.76
N ALA A 319 -26.96 11.37 2.97
CA ALA A 319 -28.26 11.59 2.34
C ALA A 319 -29.41 11.71 3.37
N ASP A 320 -29.39 10.91 4.44
CA ASP A 320 -30.39 10.99 5.51
C ASP A 320 -30.26 12.31 6.28
N ALA A 321 -29.03 12.76 6.56
CA ALA A 321 -28.77 14.06 7.16
C ALA A 321 -29.22 15.21 6.24
N GLU A 322 -28.91 15.15 4.95
CA GLU A 322 -29.36 16.13 3.95
C GLU A 322 -30.90 16.19 3.91
N LYS A 323 -31.59 15.04 3.86
CA LYS A 323 -33.06 14.99 3.88
C LYS A 323 -33.66 15.54 5.18
N ALA A 324 -33.08 15.20 6.33
CA ALA A 324 -33.55 15.66 7.63
C ALA A 324 -33.35 17.17 7.82
N LEU A 325 -32.28 17.73 7.25
CA LEU A 325 -31.94 19.14 7.39
C LEU A 325 -32.48 20.03 6.27
N LEU A 326 -32.96 19.46 5.16
CA LEU A 326 -33.46 20.21 4.00
C LEU A 326 -34.58 21.19 4.35
N ALA A 327 -35.45 20.84 5.29
CA ALA A 327 -36.54 21.70 5.75
C ALA A 327 -36.04 23.03 6.34
N TYR A 328 -34.79 23.06 6.84
CA TYR A 328 -34.20 24.23 7.50
C TYR A 328 -33.33 25.08 6.54
N GLU A 329 -33.24 24.73 5.26
CA GLU A 329 -32.36 25.42 4.29
C GLU A 329 -32.69 26.92 4.15
N THR A 330 -33.97 27.26 4.18
CA THR A 330 -34.46 28.64 3.99
C THR A 330 -34.76 29.36 5.30
N VAL A 331 -34.59 28.70 6.46
CA VAL A 331 -34.88 29.29 7.76
C VAL A 331 -33.90 30.45 8.00
N PRO A 332 -34.41 31.66 8.32
CA PRO A 332 -33.56 32.81 8.60
C PRO A 332 -32.61 32.51 9.77
N GLN A 333 -31.30 32.57 9.53
CA GLN A 333 -30.27 32.39 10.56
C GLN A 333 -29.36 33.61 10.65
N PRO A 334 -28.86 33.94 11.85
CA PRO A 334 -27.95 35.06 12.01
C PRO A 334 -26.59 34.71 11.39
N ARG A 335 -25.87 35.72 10.86
CA ARG A 335 -24.59 35.52 10.18
C ARG A 335 -23.42 35.82 11.11
N ILE A 336 -22.39 34.97 11.06
CA ILE A 336 -21.12 35.24 11.73
C ILE A 336 -20.38 36.32 10.94
N VAL A 337 -20.17 37.49 11.55
CA VAL A 337 -19.55 38.66 10.90
C VAL A 337 -18.12 38.91 11.36
N ALA A 338 -17.73 38.39 12.53
CA ALA A 338 -16.35 38.41 12.99
C ALA A 338 -16.05 37.14 13.78
N VAL A 339 -14.80 36.70 13.65
CA VAL A 339 -14.27 35.51 14.31
C VAL A 339 -12.95 35.90 14.95
N VAL A 340 -12.84 35.76 16.27
CA VAL A 340 -11.57 35.87 16.99
C VAL A 340 -11.31 34.54 17.67
N LEU A 341 -10.25 33.85 17.25
CA LEU A 341 -9.86 32.55 17.81
C LEU A 341 -8.40 32.62 18.25
N ASP A 342 -8.17 32.31 19.51
CA ASP A 342 -6.88 31.91 20.06
C ASP A 342 -6.80 30.38 20.04
N VAL A 343 -5.89 29.86 19.22
CA VAL A 343 -5.78 28.42 18.95
C VAL A 343 -4.41 27.93 19.40
N ALA A 344 -4.37 27.30 20.57
CA ALA A 344 -3.20 26.59 21.06
C ALA A 344 -3.17 25.16 20.49
N ILE A 345 -2.28 24.92 19.53
CA ILE A 345 -2.12 23.61 18.87
C ILE A 345 -0.95 22.86 19.50
N TYR A 346 -1.19 21.62 19.94
CA TYR A 346 -0.19 20.71 20.50
C TYR A 346 -0.08 19.45 19.62
N PRO A 347 0.71 19.49 18.53
CA PRO A 347 0.73 18.40 17.53
C PRO A 347 1.10 17.03 18.10
N LYS A 348 2.09 16.99 19.02
CA LYS A 348 2.59 15.74 19.61
C LYS A 348 1.58 15.05 20.53
N GLU A 349 0.70 15.82 21.15
CA GLU A 349 -0.35 15.32 22.05
C GLU A 349 -1.66 15.03 21.30
N THR A 350 -1.72 15.31 19.99
CA THR A 350 -2.96 15.28 19.21
C THR A 350 -4.07 16.12 19.87
N ARG A 351 -3.69 17.27 20.44
CA ARG A 351 -4.56 18.14 21.22
C ARG A 351 -4.58 19.55 20.61
N VAL A 352 -5.77 20.14 20.57
CA VAL A 352 -5.97 21.55 20.21
C VAL A 352 -6.86 22.14 21.29
N VAL A 353 -6.45 23.28 21.84
CA VAL A 353 -7.26 24.08 22.75
C VAL A 353 -7.59 25.37 22.02
N THR A 354 -8.87 25.70 21.97
CA THR A 354 -9.35 26.87 21.25
C THR A 354 -10.20 27.71 22.17
N HIS A 355 -9.80 28.96 22.36
CA HIS A 355 -10.58 29.98 23.04
C HIS A 355 -10.93 31.04 22.02
N GLY A 356 -12.17 31.54 22.05
CA GLY A 356 -12.52 32.57 21.08
C GLY A 356 -13.95 33.06 21.21
N SER A 357 -14.28 34.01 20.36
CA SER A 357 -15.59 34.60 20.28
C SER A 357 -16.01 34.79 18.83
N TYR A 358 -17.30 34.58 18.60
CA TYR A 358 -17.96 34.88 17.35
C TYR A 358 -18.84 36.11 17.56
N ARG A 359 -18.73 37.11 16.67
CA ARG A 359 -19.72 38.17 16.58
C ARG A 359 -20.76 37.74 15.57
N VAL A 360 -21.99 37.55 16.03
CA VAL A 360 -23.11 37.12 15.20
C VAL A 360 -24.09 38.29 15.06
N GLU A 361 -24.56 38.53 13.84
CA GLU A 361 -25.46 39.64 13.50
C GLU A 361 -26.69 39.11 12.76
N ASN A 362 -27.90 39.49 13.20
CA ASN A 362 -29.11 39.24 12.44
C ASN A 362 -29.18 40.24 11.27
N ARG A 363 -28.98 39.75 10.05
CA ARG A 363 -29.09 40.54 8.81
C ARG A 363 -30.41 40.34 8.08
N THR A 364 -31.38 39.74 8.75
CA THR A 364 -32.72 39.46 8.21
C THR A 364 -33.67 40.58 8.62
N ALA A 365 -34.79 40.72 7.92
CA ALA A 365 -35.77 41.78 8.20
C ALA A 365 -36.67 41.49 9.42
N ALA A 366 -36.64 40.26 9.95
CA ALA A 366 -37.49 39.79 11.04
C ALA A 366 -36.65 39.39 12.27
N PRO A 367 -37.22 39.45 13.49
CA PRO A 367 -36.60 38.84 14.66
C PRO A 367 -36.44 37.32 14.46
N ILE A 368 -35.38 36.74 15.02
CA ILE A 368 -35.10 35.31 14.97
C ILE A 368 -35.42 34.73 16.34
N ASP A 369 -36.52 33.99 16.43
CA ASP A 369 -37.01 33.42 17.70
C ASP A 369 -36.36 32.06 18.03
N VAL A 370 -35.89 31.33 17.02
CA VAL A 370 -35.28 29.99 17.17
C VAL A 370 -33.88 29.99 16.56
N LEU A 371 -32.88 29.59 17.37
CA LEU A 371 -31.50 29.43 16.93
C LEU A 371 -31.16 27.94 16.82
N HIS A 372 -30.94 27.46 15.59
CA HIS A 372 -30.48 26.11 15.35
C HIS A 372 -28.96 26.02 15.55
N VAL A 373 -28.52 25.16 16.48
CA VAL A 373 -27.11 24.94 16.78
C VAL A 373 -26.74 23.49 16.44
N GLY A 374 -25.75 23.31 15.57
CA GLY A 374 -25.21 22.00 15.22
C GLY A 374 -23.80 21.82 15.76
N TRP A 375 -23.51 20.66 16.35
CA TRP A 375 -22.14 20.25 16.69
C TRP A 375 -21.86 18.85 16.15
N HIS A 376 -20.57 18.54 16.00
CA HIS A 376 -20.17 17.24 15.48
C HIS A 376 -20.46 16.15 16.52
N GLU A 377 -21.02 15.00 16.10
CA GLU A 377 -21.30 13.83 16.98
C GLU A 377 -20.13 13.36 17.87
N ARG A 378 -18.89 13.69 17.49
CA ARG A 378 -17.69 13.29 18.23
C ARG A 378 -17.31 14.29 19.33
N LEU A 379 -17.99 15.43 19.38
CA LEU A 379 -17.84 16.45 20.42
C LEU A 379 -18.90 16.21 21.49
N ARG A 380 -18.47 16.28 22.75
CA ARG A 380 -19.37 16.36 23.89
C ARG A 380 -19.61 17.83 24.16
N LEU A 381 -20.87 18.25 24.11
CA LEU A 381 -21.28 19.58 24.54
C LEU A 381 -21.44 19.54 26.07
N ASP A 382 -20.61 20.29 26.78
CA ASP A 382 -20.66 20.34 28.24
C ASP A 382 -21.72 21.33 28.72
N THR A 383 -21.72 22.54 28.16
CA THR A 383 -22.65 23.62 28.49
C THR A 383 -22.92 24.51 27.27
N LEU A 384 -24.17 24.92 27.09
CA LEU A 384 -24.57 25.94 26.11
C LEU A 384 -25.53 26.90 26.80
N GLU A 385 -25.12 28.16 26.93
CA GLU A 385 -25.91 29.21 27.56
C GLU A 385 -26.27 30.27 26.53
N VAL A 386 -27.56 30.56 26.41
CA VAL A 386 -28.08 31.66 25.59
C VAL A 386 -28.87 32.57 26.51
N PRO A 387 -28.49 33.85 26.70
CA PRO A 387 -29.21 34.76 27.57
C PRO A 387 -30.69 34.85 27.17
N GLY A 388 -31.59 34.49 28.08
CA GLY A 388 -33.05 34.49 27.83
C GLY A 388 -33.57 33.34 26.97
N GLY A 389 -32.71 32.41 26.54
CA GLY A 389 -33.09 31.22 25.79
C GLY A 389 -33.18 29.97 26.66
N HIS A 390 -33.95 28.99 26.22
CA HIS A 390 -33.94 27.62 26.76
C HIS A 390 -33.53 26.65 25.66
N LEU A 391 -32.75 25.62 26.02
CA LEU A 391 -32.33 24.59 25.08
C LEU A 391 -33.45 23.56 24.92
N GLU A 392 -33.95 23.38 23.71
CA GLU A 392 -34.84 22.29 23.31
C GLU A 392 -34.04 21.31 22.44
N GLN A 393 -33.98 20.02 22.83
CA GLN A 393 -33.14 18.99 22.21
C GLN A 393 -33.89 18.07 21.26
#